data_AF-A0A392S4M1-F1
#
_entry.id   AF-A0A392S4M1-F1
#
_cell.length_a   1.000
_cell.length_b   1.000
_cell.length_c   1.000
_cell.angle_alpha   90.00
_cell.angle_beta   90.00
_cell.angle_gamma   90.00
#
_symmetry.space_group_name_H-M   'P 1'
#
loop_
_entity.id
_entity.type
_entity.pdbx_description
1 polymer ?
#
loop_
_entity_poly.entity_id
_entity_poly.type
_entity_poly.pdbx_seq_one_letter_code
_entity_poly.pdbx_strand_id
1 'polypeptide(L)'
;GLRKDINHELTILKPSSLTQGIDLAKLAEAKNLAAKPPFSRTAKSFLSSPNPQPSLLGPPLPVPIRRLTQAEQLKRRSKGLCFNCDEKFHLGHRCAKKQFLLLLMDDPDEEV
;
A
#
# COMPACT_ATOMS: atom_id res chain seq x y z
N GLY A 1 22.26 15.53 -18.13
CA GLY A 1 22.72 14.51 -17.17
C GLY A 1 21.71 13.38 -17.09
N LEU A 2 22.08 12.22 -16.54
CA LEU A 2 21.18 11.06 -16.36
C LEU A 2 20.03 11.39 -15.39
N ARG A 3 18.87 10.73 -15.55
CA ARG A 3 17.77 10.85 -14.59
C ARG A 3 18.19 10.32 -13.21
N LYS A 4 17.65 10.89 -12.12
CA LYS A 4 18.07 10.59 -10.74
C LYS A 4 17.84 9.11 -10.36
N ASP A 5 16.73 8.54 -10.82
CA ASP A 5 16.37 7.13 -10.70
C ASP A 5 17.43 6.21 -11.33
N ILE A 6 17.83 6.50 -12.57
CA ILE A 6 18.86 5.72 -13.27
C ILE A 6 20.23 5.90 -12.59
N ASN A 7 20.57 7.13 -12.20
CA ASN A 7 21.86 7.41 -11.55
C ASN A 7 22.02 6.68 -10.22
N HIS A 8 20.94 6.57 -9.43
CA HIS A 8 20.95 5.80 -8.18
C HIS A 8 21.23 4.30 -8.45
N GLU A 9 20.55 3.69 -9.44
CA GLU A 9 20.81 2.29 -9.82
C GLU A 9 22.27 2.07 -10.25
N LEU A 10 22.84 2.97 -11.06
CA LEU A 10 24.24 2.87 -11.47
C LEU A 10 25.23 3.07 -10.31
N THR A 11 24.88 3.91 -9.33
CA THR A 11 25.71 4.14 -8.13
C THR A 11 25.80 2.88 -7.27
N ILE A 12 24.70 2.12 -7.19
CA ILE A 12 24.65 0.83 -6.50
C ILE A 12 25.46 -0.22 -7.27
N LEU A 13 25.26 -0.28 -8.59
CA LEU A 13 25.84 -1.32 -9.45
C LEU A 13 27.33 -1.09 -9.79
N LYS A 14 27.84 0.13 -9.59
CA LYS A 14 29.26 0.53 -9.79
C LYS A 14 29.89 -0.09 -11.05
N PRO A 15 29.39 0.26 -12.26
CA PRO A 15 29.95 -0.27 -13.49
C PRO A 15 31.45 0.03 -13.59
N SER A 16 32.24 -0.96 -13.99
CA SER A 16 33.70 -0.86 -14.12
C SER A 16 34.15 -0.39 -15.50
N SER A 17 33.21 -0.27 -16.45
CA SER A 17 33.47 0.19 -17.82
C SER A 17 32.31 1.04 -18.34
N LEU A 18 32.63 1.94 -19.29
CA LEU A 18 31.65 2.81 -19.93
C LEU A 18 30.54 2.00 -20.63
N THR A 19 30.90 0.94 -21.36
CA THR A 19 29.95 0.09 -22.06
C THR A 19 28.98 -0.57 -21.09
N GLN A 20 29.51 -1.12 -19.99
CA GLN A 20 28.69 -1.71 -18.93
C GLN A 20 27.74 -0.67 -18.32
N GLY A 21 28.21 0.57 -18.10
CA GLY A 21 27.38 1.67 -17.61
C GLY A 21 26.23 2.02 -18.57
N ILE A 22 26.49 2.00 -19.89
CA ILE A 22 25.48 2.26 -20.92
C ILE A 22 24.42 1.14 -20.95
N ASP A 23 24.85 -0.12 -20.90
CA ASP A 23 23.94 -1.27 -20.96
C ASP A 23 23.04 -1.32 -19.71
N LEU A 24 23.62 -1.09 -18.53
CA LEU A 24 22.87 -1.01 -17.28
C LEU A 24 21.90 0.18 -17.27
N ALA A 25 22.29 1.33 -17.83
CA ALA A 25 21.40 2.48 -17.95
C ALA A 25 20.17 2.14 -18.80
N LYS A 26 20.36 1.54 -19.98
CA LYS A 26 19.25 1.11 -20.86
C LYS A 26 18.31 0.14 -20.16
N LEU A 27 18.86 -0.82 -19.41
CA LEU A 27 18.07 -1.78 -18.64
C LEU A 27 17.21 -1.08 -17.56
N ALA A 28 17.79 -0.13 -16.84
CA ALA A 28 17.08 0.67 -15.83
C ALA A 28 15.97 1.54 -16.46
N GLU A 29 16.19 2.09 -17.65
CA GLU A 29 15.14 2.84 -18.37
C GLU A 29 13.96 1.96 -18.76
N ALA A 30 14.23 0.76 -19.31
CA ALA A 30 13.18 -0.19 -19.66
C ALA A 30 12.35 -0.61 -18.43
N LYS A 31 13.02 -0.87 -17.30
CA LYS A 31 12.35 -1.16 -16.01
C LYS A 31 11.43 -0.03 -15.56
N ASN A 32 11.90 1.22 -15.65
CA ASN A 32 11.11 2.40 -15.24
C ASN A 32 9.90 2.65 -16.14
N LEU A 33 10.00 2.34 -17.43
CA LEU A 33 8.87 2.40 -18.36
C LEU A 33 7.84 1.29 -18.09
N ALA A 34 8.30 0.07 -17.80
CA ALA A 34 7.43 -1.05 -17.44
C ALA A 34 6.75 -0.87 -16.07
N ALA A 35 7.42 -0.20 -15.12
CA ALA A 35 6.92 0.03 -13.77
C ALA A 35 5.98 1.23 -13.63
N LYS A 36 5.73 2.00 -14.71
CA LYS A 36 4.77 3.12 -14.72
C LYS A 36 3.42 2.65 -15.26
N PRO A 37 2.46 2.23 -14.42
CA PRO A 37 1.06 2.18 -14.86
C PRO A 37 0.60 3.61 -15.19
N PRO A 38 -0.40 3.79 -16.07
CA PRO A 38 -0.93 5.11 -16.47
C PRO A 38 -1.51 5.93 -15.30
N PHE A 39 -1.59 5.35 -14.10
CA PHE A 39 -2.04 6.00 -12.86
C PHE A 39 -1.13 5.66 -11.67
N SER A 40 0.13 6.06 -11.71
CA SER A 40 0.97 6.01 -10.50
C SER A 40 0.75 7.26 -9.65
N ARG A 41 -0.24 7.19 -8.74
CA ARG A 41 -0.36 8.15 -7.64
C ARG A 41 0.86 7.99 -6.76
N THR A 42 1.62 9.07 -6.61
CA THR A 42 2.77 9.18 -5.71
C THR A 42 2.32 8.88 -4.28
N ALA A 43 2.44 7.62 -3.87
CA ALA A 43 2.24 7.23 -2.48
C ALA A 43 3.47 7.71 -1.71
N LYS A 44 3.35 8.87 -1.08
CA LYS A 44 4.32 9.32 -0.07
C LYS A 44 4.35 8.25 1.02
N SER A 45 5.50 7.60 1.17
CA SER A 45 5.80 6.68 2.26
C SER A 45 5.77 7.45 3.58
N PHE A 46 4.67 7.31 4.32
CA PHE A 46 4.63 7.70 5.72
C PHE A 46 5.17 6.52 6.54
N LEU A 47 6.49 6.47 6.71
CA LEU A 47 7.11 5.67 7.76
C LEU A 47 6.83 6.37 9.09
N SER A 48 5.72 6.02 9.73
CA SER A 48 5.51 6.28 11.15
C SER A 48 5.71 4.95 11.86
N SER A 49 6.88 4.79 12.48
CA SER A 49 7.19 3.67 13.36
C SER A 49 6.19 3.65 14.53
N PRO A 50 5.40 2.58 14.73
CA PRO A 50 4.65 2.42 15.95
C PRO A 50 5.57 1.76 16.99
N ASN A 51 5.80 2.47 18.08
CA ASN A 51 6.37 1.91 19.30
C ASN A 51 5.51 0.71 19.75
N PRO A 52 6.03 -0.52 19.85
CA PRO A 52 5.25 -1.64 20.34
C PRO A 52 5.20 -1.57 21.86
N GLN A 53 4.08 -1.09 22.41
CA GLN A 53 3.78 -1.36 23.81
C GLN A 53 3.23 -2.79 23.92
N PRO A 54 3.81 -3.65 24.78
CA PRO A 54 3.27 -4.98 25.03
C PRO A 54 1.93 -4.83 25.76
N SER A 55 0.83 -5.14 25.06
CA SER A 55 -0.49 -5.22 25.68
C SER A 55 -0.57 -6.54 26.45
N LEU A 56 -0.54 -6.43 27.77
CA LEU A 56 -0.77 -7.53 28.69
C LEU A 56 -2.26 -7.95 28.64
N LEU A 57 -2.46 -9.26 28.47
CA LEU A 57 -3.57 -10.09 28.98
C LEU A 57 -4.91 -10.11 28.21
N GLY A 58 -5.23 -11.30 27.67
CA GLY A 58 -6.59 -11.78 27.38
C GLY A 58 -6.70 -12.57 26.07
N PRO A 59 -7.50 -13.66 25.99
CA PRO A 59 -7.85 -14.27 24.71
C PRO A 59 -8.49 -13.21 23.79
N PRO A 60 -8.24 -13.26 22.47
CA PRO A 60 -8.73 -12.23 21.55
C PRO A 60 -10.25 -12.14 21.62
N LEU A 61 -10.75 -11.04 22.17
CA LEU A 61 -12.18 -10.73 22.13
C LEU A 61 -12.59 -10.66 20.65
N PRO A 62 -13.73 -11.26 20.25
CA PRO A 62 -14.22 -11.16 18.88
C PRO A 62 -14.43 -9.69 18.54
N VAL A 63 -13.56 -9.15 17.68
CA VAL A 63 -13.68 -7.77 17.21
C VAL A 63 -15.03 -7.63 16.49
N PRO A 64 -15.89 -6.69 16.87
CA PRO A 64 -17.17 -6.52 16.19
C PRO A 64 -16.95 -6.06 14.74
N ILE A 65 -16.99 -7.00 13.79
CA ILE A 65 -16.87 -6.69 12.36
C ILE A 65 -18.24 -6.22 11.87
N ARG A 66 -18.39 -4.92 11.64
CA ARG A 66 -19.60 -4.37 11.03
C ARG A 66 -19.64 -4.71 9.54
N ARG A 67 -20.59 -5.56 9.14
CA ARG A 67 -20.87 -5.89 7.73
C ARG A 67 -22.07 -5.10 7.25
N LEU A 68 -21.92 -4.39 6.13
CA LEU A 68 -23.05 -3.73 5.45
C LEU A 68 -23.79 -4.75 4.58
N THR A 69 -25.11 -4.84 4.77
CA THR A 69 -26.00 -5.57 3.86
C THR A 69 -26.07 -4.90 2.49
N GLN A 70 -26.51 -5.64 1.46
CA GLN A 70 -26.66 -5.09 0.11
C GLN A 70 -27.58 -3.86 0.07
N ALA A 71 -28.70 -3.90 0.80
CA ALA A 71 -29.65 -2.79 0.89
C ALA A 71 -28.99 -1.53 1.51
N GLU A 72 -28.17 -1.70 2.55
CA GLU A 72 -27.44 -0.59 3.16
C GLU A 72 -26.35 -0.03 2.26
N GLN A 73 -25.63 -0.88 1.52
CA GLN A 73 -24.65 -0.43 0.54
C GLN A 73 -25.29 0.41 -0.56
N LEU A 74 -26.45 -0.03 -1.08
CA LEU A 74 -27.22 0.72 -2.07
C LEU A 74 -27.67 2.08 -1.52
N LYS A 75 -28.19 2.09 -0.28
CA LYS A 75 -28.59 3.32 0.42
C LYS A 75 -27.42 4.28 0.65
N ARG A 76 -26.22 3.77 0.93
CA ARG A 76 -25.01 4.59 1.05
C ARG A 76 -24.58 5.14 -0.31
N ARG A 77 -24.60 4.30 -1.35
CA ARG A 77 -24.25 4.70 -2.72
C ARG A 77 -25.17 5.81 -3.25
N SER A 78 -26.49 5.69 -3.05
CA SER A 78 -27.44 6.72 -3.47
C SER A 78 -27.25 8.06 -2.74
N LYS A 79 -26.76 8.02 -1.49
CA LYS A 79 -26.43 9.20 -0.69
C LYS A 79 -25.01 9.72 -0.93
N GLY A 80 -24.19 9.01 -1.71
CA GLY A 80 -22.78 9.35 -1.92
C GLY A 80 -21.95 9.29 -0.63
N LEU A 81 -22.27 8.39 0.31
CA LEU A 81 -21.56 8.26 1.57
C LEU A 81 -20.45 7.20 1.48
N CYS A 82 -19.39 7.38 2.26
CA CYS A 82 -18.33 6.40 2.41
C CYS A 82 -18.87 5.09 3.00
N PHE A 83 -18.32 3.94 2.63
CA PHE A 83 -18.73 2.65 3.20
C PHE A 83 -18.25 2.44 4.64
N ASN A 84 -17.22 3.19 5.05
CA ASN A 84 -16.54 3.00 6.32
C ASN A 84 -16.91 4.07 7.36
N CYS A 85 -17.46 5.22 6.95
CA CYS A 85 -17.91 6.29 7.84
C CYS A 85 -19.18 6.97 7.28
N ASP A 86 -19.73 7.95 8.00
CA ASP A 86 -20.96 8.66 7.61
C ASP A 86 -20.70 9.98 6.84
N GLU A 87 -19.50 10.14 6.29
CA GLU A 87 -19.10 11.32 5.50
C GLU A 87 -19.29 11.11 3.98
N LYS A 88 -19.35 12.20 3.22
CA LYS A 88 -19.45 12.15 1.74
C LYS A 88 -18.17 11.58 1.12
N PHE A 89 -18.36 10.60 0.24
CA PHE A 89 -17.28 9.97 -0.51
C PHE A 89 -16.84 10.83 -1.70
N HIS A 90 -15.53 10.92 -1.89
CA HIS A 90 -14.88 11.56 -3.03
C HIS A 90 -13.58 10.81 -3.36
N LEU A 91 -13.05 11.03 -4.56
CA LEU A 91 -11.77 10.43 -4.95
C LEU A 91 -10.67 10.92 -4.00
N GLY A 92 -9.99 9.97 -3.34
CA GLY A 92 -8.97 10.28 -2.33
C GLY A 92 -9.50 10.49 -0.92
N HIS A 93 -10.79 10.23 -0.66
CA HIS A 93 -11.39 10.32 0.67
C HIS A 93 -10.60 9.50 1.71
N ARG A 94 -10.37 10.10 2.88
CA ARG A 94 -9.79 9.46 4.07
C ARG A 94 -10.73 9.71 5.23
N CYS A 95 -11.24 8.64 5.83
CA CYS A 95 -12.12 8.75 7.00
C CYS A 95 -11.37 9.44 8.15
N ALA A 96 -12.03 10.37 8.86
CA ALA A 96 -11.44 11.02 10.02
C ALA A 96 -11.03 10.00 11.11
N LYS A 97 -11.87 8.98 11.31
CA LYS A 97 -11.54 7.80 12.13
C LYS A 97 -10.86 6.76 11.27
N LYS A 98 -9.56 6.55 11.49
CA LYS A 98 -8.79 5.47 10.83
C LYS A 98 -9.45 4.13 11.15
N GLN A 99 -9.76 3.38 10.10
CA GLN A 99 -10.23 2.00 10.21
C GLN A 99 -9.05 1.08 9.91
N PHE A 100 -8.90 0.00 10.67
CA PHE A 100 -7.87 -1.00 10.45
C PHE A 100 -8.42 -2.10 9.54
N LEU A 101 -7.58 -2.63 8.65
CA LEU A 101 -7.86 -3.85 7.91
C LEU A 101 -7.19 -5.00 8.67
N LEU A 102 -7.99 -5.93 9.20
CA LEU A 102 -7.49 -7.15 9.81
C LEU A 102 -7.35 -8.20 8.71
N LEU A 103 -6.14 -8.68 8.49
CA LEU A 103 -5.84 -9.77 7.57
C LEU A 103 -5.67 -11.04 8.39
N LEU A 104 -6.54 -12.03 8.17
CA LEU A 104 -6.41 -13.34 8.79
C LEU A 104 -5.64 -14.23 7.83
N MET A 105 -4.61 -14.88 8.33
CA MET A 105 -3.87 -15.93 7.63
C MET A 105 -4.22 -17.23 8.34
N ASP A 106 -4.66 -18.26 7.61
CA ASP A 106 -4.72 -19.61 8.14
C ASP A 106 -3.27 -20.12 8.21
N ASP A 107 -2.75 -20.35 9.41
CA ASP A 107 -1.44 -20.99 9.61
C ASP A 107 -1.57 -22.48 9.22
N PRO A 108 -0.85 -22.96 8.18
CA PRO A 108 -1.02 -24.32 7.66
C PRO A 108 -0.18 -25.35 8.41
N ASP A 109 -0.12 -25.32 9.74
CA ASP A 109 0.71 -26.24 10.54
C ASP A 109 -0.02 -26.72 11.81
N GLU A 110 -1.12 -27.45 11.62
CA GLU A 110 -1.65 -28.41 12.60
C GLU A 110 -1.65 -29.79 11.94
N GLU A 111 -0.46 -30.39 11.79
CA GLU A 111 -0.33 -31.83 11.56
C GLU A 111 -0.67 -32.56 12.87
N VAL A 112 -1.83 -33.23 12.88
CA VAL A 112 -2.25 -34.21 13.89
C VAL A 112 -1.76 -35.60 13.50
#